data_AF-A0A438MLC5-F1
#
_entry.id   AF-A0A438MLC5-F1
#
_cell.length_a   1.000
_cell.length_b   1.000
_cell.length_c   1.000
_cell.angle_alpha   90.00
_cell.angle_beta   90.00
_cell.angle_gamma   90.00
#
_symmetry.space_group_name_H-M   'P 1'
#
loop_
_entity.id
_entity.type
_entity.pdbx_description
1 polymer ?
#
loop_
_entity_poly.entity_id
_entity_poly.type
_entity_poly.pdbx_seq_one_letter_code
_entity_poly.pdbx_strand_id
1 'polypeptide(L)' 'MESQIGLYKTELIKPRGPWRSLADVELATAEWVAWFNTTRLHSAIGHLPAEEFEAIYYAQHHPNEALAINR' A
#
# COMPACT_ATOMS: atom_id res chain seq x y z
N MET A 1 -13.60 12.59 2.49
CA MET A 1 -12.84 11.33 2.33
C MET A 1 -12.49 11.20 0.87
N GLU A 2 -11.20 11.23 0.52
CA GLU A 2 -10.79 10.89 -0.84
C GLU A 2 -10.78 9.37 -1.00
N SER A 3 -11.14 8.87 -2.18
CA SER A 3 -11.04 7.44 -2.47
C SER A 3 -9.59 7.04 -2.75
N GLN A 4 -9.26 5.78 -2.52
CA GLN A 4 -7.93 5.21 -2.82
C GLN A 4 -7.48 5.51 -4.26
N ILE A 5 -8.42 5.41 -5.21
CA ILE A 5 -8.20 5.69 -6.63
C ILE A 5 -7.98 7.20 -6.87
N GLY A 6 -8.71 8.06 -6.16
CA GLY A 6 -8.52 9.51 -6.24
C GLY A 6 -7.11 9.92 -5.78
N LEU A 7 -6.69 9.36 -4.66
CA LEU A 7 -5.36 9.56 -4.08
C LEU A 7 -4.25 9.06 -5.00
N TYR A 8 -4.39 7.84 -5.53
CA TYR A 8 -3.48 7.28 -6.54
C TYR A 8 -3.34 8.20 -7.76
N LYS A 9 -4.45 8.71 -8.29
CA LYS A 9 -4.41 9.63 -9.44
C LYS A 9 -3.71 10.95 -9.09
N THR A 10 -3.92 11.47 -7.88
CA THR A 10 -3.38 12.75 -7.43
C THR A 10 -1.89 12.67 -7.08
N GLU A 11 -1.45 11.59 -6.43
CA GLU A 11 -0.06 11.44 -5.97
C GLU A 11 0.86 10.85 -7.04
N LEU A 12 0.35 9.97 -7.90
CA LEU A 12 1.16 9.27 -8.90
C LEU A 12 0.88 9.73 -10.32
N ILE A 13 -0.35 9.56 -10.80
CA ILE A 13 -0.66 9.65 -12.25
C ILE A 13 -0.52 11.08 -12.77
N LYS A 14 -1.14 12.06 -12.10
CA LYS A 14 -1.14 13.46 -12.55
C LYS A 14 0.26 14.10 -12.46
N PRO A 15 1.04 13.95 -11.38
CA PRO A 15 2.32 14.66 -11.25
C PRO A 15 3.44 14.11 -12.14
N ARG A 16 3.40 12.82 -12.49
CA ARG A 16 4.47 12.16 -13.27
C ARG A 16 4.17 12.04 -14.77
N GLY A 17 3.01 12.54 -15.21
CA GLY A 17 2.69 12.62 -16.64
C GLY A 17 3.48 13.71 -17.39
N PRO A 18 3.56 13.65 -18.73
CA PRO A 18 2.98 12.64 -19.61
C PRO A 18 3.76 11.32 -19.60
N TRP A 19 3.04 10.20 -19.61
CA TRP A 19 3.60 8.85 -19.63
C TRP A 19 3.94 8.42 -21.06
N ARG A 20 5.09 7.79 -21.25
CA ARG A 20 5.60 7.42 -22.59
C ARG A 20 5.14 6.03 -23.02
N SER A 21 4.95 5.11 -22.08
CA SER A 21 4.49 3.75 -22.32
C SER A 21 3.65 3.21 -21.17
N LEU A 22 2.95 2.10 -21.42
CA LEU A 22 2.26 1.35 -20.37
C LEU A 22 3.24 0.81 -19.31
N ALA A 23 4.40 0.32 -19.74
CA ALA A 23 5.42 -0.22 -18.85
C ALA A 23 5.91 0.81 -17.82
N ASP A 24 6.05 2.08 -18.21
CA ASP A 24 6.42 3.16 -17.29
C ASP A 24 5.35 3.36 -16.20
N VAL A 25 4.07 3.24 -16.58
CA VAL A 25 2.96 3.34 -15.64
C VAL A 25 2.97 2.15 -14.70
N GLU A 26 3.09 0.92 -15.21
CA GLU A 26 3.10 -0.30 -14.41
C GLU A 26 4.22 -0.30 -13.36
N LEU A 27 5.43 0.09 -13.76
CA LEU A 27 6.56 0.21 -12.83
C LEU A 27 6.27 1.25 -11.74
N ALA A 28 5.83 2.44 -12.12
CA ALA A 28 5.54 3.50 -11.17
C ALA A 28 4.36 3.14 -10.25
N THR A 29 3.39 2.38 -10.73
CA THR A 29 2.29 1.82 -9.93
C THR A 29 2.82 0.83 -8.91
N ALA A 30 3.70 -0.10 -9.31
CA ALA A 30 4.28 -1.09 -8.41
C ALA A 30 5.08 -0.40 -7.29
N GLU A 31 5.89 0.60 -7.62
CA GLU A 31 6.62 1.41 -6.64
C GLU A 31 5.68 2.15 -5.68
N TRP A 32 4.60 2.74 -6.22
CA TRP A 32 3.63 3.46 -5.40
C TRP A 32 2.87 2.52 -4.45
N VAL A 33 2.47 1.34 -4.92
CA VAL A 33 1.79 0.32 -4.09
C VAL A 33 2.72 -0.17 -2.98
N ALA A 34 3.98 -0.47 -3.30
CA ALA A 34 4.97 -0.85 -2.31
C ALA A 34 5.07 0.23 -1.22
N TRP A 35 5.36 1.49 -1.60
CA TRP A 35 5.43 2.60 -0.65
C TRP A 35 4.13 2.79 0.16
N PHE A 36 2.97 2.73 -0.50
CA PHE A 36 1.67 2.95 0.13
C PHE A 36 1.36 1.91 1.22
N ASN A 37 1.77 0.66 1.01
CA ASN A 37 1.49 -0.44 1.94
C ASN A 37 2.54 -0.57 3.03
N THR A 38 3.83 -0.39 2.70
CA THR A 38 4.94 -0.73 3.60
C THR A 38 5.52 0.48 4.34
N THR A 39 5.24 1.70 3.90
CA THR A 39 5.93 2.89 4.42
C THR A 39 5.00 4.05 4.73
N ARG A 40 3.95 4.26 3.94
CA ARG A 40 3.01 5.35 4.19
C ARG A 40 2.27 5.12 5.51
N LEU A 41 2.28 6.14 6.36
CA LEU A 41 1.51 6.14 7.60
C LEU A 41 0.06 6.55 7.33
N HIS A 42 -0.87 5.79 7.89
CA HIS A 42 -2.31 6.01 7.70
C HIS A 42 -2.97 6.39 9.02
N SER A 43 -3.44 7.63 9.12
CA SER A 43 -4.06 8.14 10.36
C SER A 43 -5.32 7.37 10.78
N ALA A 44 -6.04 6.79 9.82
CA ALA A 44 -7.24 5.98 10.06
C ALA A 44 -6.95 4.67 10.83
N ILE A 45 -5.72 4.16 10.74
CA ILE A 45 -5.27 2.92 11.41
C ILE A 45 -4.17 3.20 12.44
N GLY A 46 -4.21 4.38 13.05
CA GLY A 46 -3.31 4.72 14.16
C GLY A 46 -1.91 5.18 13.74
N HIS A 47 -1.76 5.73 12.53
CA HIS A 47 -0.46 6.15 11.98
C HIS A 47 0.53 4.99 11.82
N LEU A 48 0.04 3.84 11.38
CA LEU A 48 0.86 2.69 11.00
C LEU A 48 0.86 2.52 9.47
N PRO A 49 1.91 1.90 8.91
CA PRO A 49 1.83 1.27 7.60
C PRO A 49 0.70 0.22 7.55
N ALA A 50 0.11 0.05 6.38
CA ALA A 50 -0.97 -0.92 6.21
C ALA A 50 -0.49 -2.35 6.50
N GLU A 51 0.72 -2.69 6.04
CA GLU A 51 1.33 -4.01 6.28
C GLU A 51 1.48 -4.32 7.78
N GLU A 52 1.99 -3.37 8.58
CA GLU A 52 2.13 -3.56 10.03
C GLU A 52 0.78 -3.71 10.71
N PHE A 53 -0.21 -2.92 10.30
CA PHE A 53 -1.56 -3.02 10.86
C PHE A 53 -2.19 -4.38 10.54
N GLU A 54 -2.06 -4.87 9.31
CA GLU A 54 -2.53 -6.20 8.93
C GLU A 54 -1.81 -7.29 9.73
N ALA A 55 -0.48 -7.22 9.87
CA ALA A 55 0.29 -8.18 10.64
C ALA A 55 -0.17 -8.26 12.11
N ILE A 56 -0.43 -7.11 12.76
CA ILE A 56 -0.98 -7.05 14.11
C ILE A 56 -2.38 -7.65 14.16
N TYR A 57 -3.24 -7.30 13.20
CA TYR A 57 -4.61 -7.80 13.12
C TYR A 57 -4.63 -9.34 13.02
N TYR A 58 -3.85 -9.92 12.10
CA TYR A 58 -3.77 -11.36 11.91
C TYR A 58 -3.16 -12.07 13.13
N ALA A 59 -2.12 -11.50 13.76
CA ALA A 59 -1.54 -12.08 14.98
C ALA A 59 -2.58 -12.18 16.12
N GLN A 60 -3.51 -11.22 16.21
CA GLN A 60 -4.55 -11.19 17.23
C GLN A 60 -5.75 -12.11 16.91
N HIS A 61 -6.11 -12.25 15.63
CA HIS A 61 -7.36 -12.92 15.22
C HIS A 61 -7.14 -14.33 14.64
N HIS A 62 -5.93 -14.65 14.18
CA HIS A 62 -5.58 -15.91 13.52
C HIS A 62 -4.21 -16.45 13.99
N PRO A 63 -4.04 -16.77 15.29
CA PRO A 63 -2.74 -17.15 15.85
C PRO A 63 -2.13 -18.42 15.20
N ASN A 64 -2.93 -19.24 14.52
CA ASN A 64 -2.46 -20.45 13.83
C ASN A 64 -1.91 -20.21 12.42
N GLU A 65 -2.23 -19.09 11.75
CA GLU A 65 -1.74 -18.79 10.39
C GLU A 65 -0.40 -18.04 10.42
N ALA A 66 -0.16 -17.21 11.45
CA ALA A 66 1.13 -16.54 11.66
C ALA A 66 2.31 -17.51 11.86
N LEU A 67 2.03 -18.73 12.34
CA LEU A 67 3.02 -19.81 12.50
C LEU A 67 3.36 -20.53 11.18
N ALA A 68 2.53 -20.40 10.14
CA ALA A 68 2.74 -21.06 8.85
C ALA A 68 3.67 -20.27 7.90
N ILE A 69 3.79 -18.96 8.09
CA ILE A 69 4.67 -18.08 7.28
C ILE A 69 6.15 -18.24 7.69
N ASN A 70 6.42 -18.83 8.86
CA ASN A 70 7.77 -19.10 9.40
C ASN A 70 8.18 -20.59 9.30
N ARG A 71 7.62 -21.37 8.37
CA ARG A 71 7.98 -22.78 8.17
C ARG A 71 8.44 -23.09 6.76
#